data_AF-A0A202DDE4-F1
#
_entry.id   AF-A0A202DDE4-F1
#
_cell.length_a   1.000
_cell.length_b   1.000
_cell.length_c   1.000
_cell.angle_alpha   90.00
_cell.angle_beta   90.00
_cell.angle_gamma   90.00
#
_symmetry.space_group_name_H-M   'P 1'
#
loop_
_entity.id
_entity.type
_entity.pdbx_description
1 polymer ?
#
loop_
_entity_poly.entity_id
_entity_poly.type
_entity_poly.pdbx_seq_one_letter_code
_entity_poly.pdbx_strand_id
1 'polypeptide(L)'
;MNACIYARTSRIEKGENITSIPNQLDFCKALAQRHNLNVLEFNIYTDVEIQGSFMPSCWAGDDEEVRPALSAMIEAIEREEVSRVIVRRMEKLGTSSDVLIRLLELFKQYDIKVITETQTNNYDADPRGEFATSILRPVIQFDTEAEEEKKSKIKAKKLEELERLKAKVARLEAEISEM
;
A
#
# COMPACT_ATOMS: atom_id res chain seq x y z
N MET A 1 -11.80 4.78 16.09
CA MET A 1 -11.94 5.77 14.98
C MET A 1 -12.54 5.04 13.79
N ASN A 2 -13.44 5.68 13.05
CA ASN A 2 -14.08 5.07 11.88
C ASN A 2 -13.15 5.15 10.67
N ALA A 3 -12.95 4.01 10.02
CA ALA A 3 -12.12 3.87 8.83
C ALA A 3 -12.92 3.21 7.71
N CYS A 4 -12.50 3.48 6.48
CA CYS A 4 -12.92 2.71 5.31
C CYS A 4 -11.76 1.94 4.69
N ILE A 5 -12.10 0.93 3.90
CA ILE A 5 -11.15 0.21 3.06
C ILE A 5 -11.48 0.49 1.60
N TYR A 6 -10.45 0.78 0.81
CA TYR A 6 -10.59 0.86 -0.64
C TYR A 6 -9.65 -0.14 -1.33
N ALA A 7 -10.21 -0.95 -2.23
CA ALA A 7 -9.48 -1.97 -2.98
C ALA A 7 -9.82 -1.89 -4.47
N ARG A 8 -8.81 -2.14 -5.32
CA ARG A 8 -8.97 -2.07 -6.77
C ARG A 8 -8.17 -3.13 -7.49
N THR A 9 -8.74 -3.70 -8.55
CA THR A 9 -8.02 -4.50 -9.55
C THR A 9 -8.21 -3.87 -10.92
N SER A 10 -7.23 -4.00 -11.82
CA SER A 10 -7.41 -3.63 -13.23
C SER A 10 -7.22 -4.85 -14.13
N ARG A 11 -7.88 -4.86 -15.30
CA ARG A 11 -7.71 -5.92 -16.31
C ARG A 11 -6.28 -6.04 -16.85
N ILE A 12 -5.50 -4.97 -16.77
CA ILE A 12 -4.17 -4.85 -17.40
C ILE A 12 -3.05 -5.01 -16.35
N GLU A 13 -3.36 -5.29 -15.08
CA GLU A 13 -2.32 -5.63 -14.10
C GLU A 13 -1.60 -6.91 -14.58
N LYS A 14 -0.32 -6.77 -14.96
CA LYS A 14 0.57 -7.87 -15.38
C LYS A 14 1.70 -7.99 -14.36
N GLY A 15 2.10 -9.22 -14.02
CA GLY A 15 3.26 -9.52 -13.16
C GLY A 15 2.93 -9.85 -11.70
N GLU A 16 3.96 -9.81 -10.83
CA GLU A 16 3.91 -10.23 -9.42
C GLU A 16 3.01 -9.36 -8.50
N ASN A 17 2.46 -8.26 -9.03
CA ASN A 17 1.66 -7.29 -8.28
C ASN A 17 0.14 -7.52 -8.37
N ILE A 18 -0.30 -8.55 -9.10
CA ILE A 18 -1.72 -8.90 -9.19
C ILE A 18 -2.16 -9.42 -7.82
N THR A 19 -3.02 -8.66 -7.17
CA THR A 19 -3.56 -9.03 -5.86
C THR A 19 -5.06 -9.00 -5.95
N SER A 20 -5.70 -10.14 -5.68
CA SER A 20 -7.15 -10.24 -5.71
C SER A 20 -7.78 -9.28 -4.71
N ILE A 21 -8.99 -8.81 -4.99
CA ILE A 21 -9.74 -7.97 -4.05
C ILE A 21 -9.83 -8.63 -2.67
N PRO A 22 -10.18 -9.93 -2.51
CA PRO A 22 -10.18 -10.59 -1.20
C PRO A 22 -8.84 -10.46 -0.47
N ASN A 23 -7.72 -10.70 -1.14
CA ASN A 23 -6.39 -10.57 -0.52
C ASN A 23 -6.05 -9.12 -0.14
N GLN A 24 -6.53 -8.14 -0.89
CA GLN A 24 -6.40 -6.72 -0.53
C GLN A 24 -7.23 -6.40 0.71
N LEU A 25 -8.48 -6.88 0.76
CA LEU A 25 -9.39 -6.67 1.88
C LEU A 25 -8.88 -7.33 3.16
N ASP A 26 -8.46 -8.59 3.11
CA ASP A 26 -7.92 -9.32 4.27
C ASP A 26 -6.71 -8.59 4.85
N PHE A 27 -5.80 -8.12 3.99
CA PHE A 27 -4.67 -7.31 4.40
C PHE A 27 -5.11 -6.01 5.09
N CYS A 28 -6.04 -5.26 4.47
CA CYS A 28 -6.51 -4.00 5.02
C CYS A 28 -7.29 -4.18 6.33
N LYS A 29 -8.05 -5.28 6.47
CA LYS A 29 -8.74 -5.65 7.71
C LYS A 29 -7.74 -5.96 8.82
N ALA A 30 -6.67 -6.71 8.53
CA ALA A 30 -5.59 -6.96 9.49
C ALA A 30 -4.88 -5.65 9.89
N LEU A 31 -4.65 -4.75 8.94
CA LEU A 31 -4.05 -3.44 9.21
C LEU A 31 -4.96 -2.57 10.08
N ALA A 32 -6.27 -2.57 9.81
CA ALA A 32 -7.26 -1.89 10.64
C ALA A 32 -7.23 -2.37 12.09
N GLN A 33 -7.15 -3.69 12.30
CA GLN A 33 -7.06 -4.29 13.63
C GLN A 33 -5.82 -3.83 14.39
N ARG A 34 -4.64 -3.84 13.75
CA ARG A 34 -3.38 -3.37 14.40
C ARG A 34 -3.46 -1.91 14.85
N HIS A 35 -4.09 -1.06 14.04
CA HIS A 35 -4.27 0.35 14.35
C HIS A 35 -5.50 0.67 15.21
N ASN A 36 -6.20 -0.35 15.74
CA ASN A 36 -7.43 -0.20 16.54
C ASN A 36 -8.52 0.64 15.83
N LEU A 37 -8.70 0.40 14.53
CA LEU A 37 -9.67 1.09 13.69
C LEU A 37 -10.94 0.27 13.53
N ASN A 38 -12.07 0.97 13.50
CA ASN A 38 -13.37 0.37 13.25
C ASN A 38 -13.70 0.49 11.77
N VAL A 39 -13.74 -0.62 11.05
CA VAL A 39 -14.18 -0.69 9.66
C VAL A 39 -15.52 -1.43 9.62
N LEU A 40 -16.57 -0.72 9.23
CA LEU A 40 -17.89 -1.29 9.02
C LEU A 40 -17.97 -1.87 7.61
N GLU A 41 -18.73 -2.96 7.41
CA GLU A 41 -18.81 -3.63 6.10
C GLU A 41 -19.34 -2.70 4.98
N PHE A 42 -20.19 -1.73 5.31
CA PHE A 42 -20.66 -0.73 4.34
C PHE A 42 -19.63 0.37 4.02
N ASN A 43 -18.52 0.44 4.76
CA ASN A 43 -17.38 1.32 4.49
C ASN A 43 -16.26 0.58 3.75
N ILE A 44 -16.61 -0.45 2.97
CA ILE A 44 -15.68 -1.19 2.11
C ILE A 44 -16.04 -0.90 0.66
N TYR A 45 -15.09 -0.31 -0.07
CA TYR A 45 -15.28 0.17 -1.43
C TYR A 45 -14.36 -0.62 -2.37
N THR A 46 -14.95 -1.24 -3.39
CA THR A 46 -14.20 -2.11 -4.31
C THR A 46 -14.49 -1.79 -5.76
N ASP A 47 -13.44 -1.47 -6.52
CA ASP A 47 -13.51 -1.31 -7.97
C ASP A 47 -12.84 -2.51 -8.65
N VAL A 48 -13.66 -3.37 -9.28
CA VAL A 48 -13.20 -4.63 -9.90
C VAL A 48 -12.95 -4.41 -11.38
N GLU A 49 -11.76 -4.78 -11.86
CA GLU A 49 -11.38 -4.65 -13.27
C GLU A 49 -11.31 -3.21 -13.81
N ILE A 50 -11.27 -2.20 -12.93
CA ILE A 50 -11.23 -0.77 -13.29
C ILE A 50 -9.81 -0.21 -13.23
N GLN A 51 -9.45 0.64 -14.20
CA GLN A 51 -8.13 1.27 -14.27
C GLN A 51 -7.93 2.33 -13.19
N GLY A 52 -6.70 2.47 -12.70
CA GLY A 52 -6.34 3.47 -11.69
C GLY A 52 -6.22 4.90 -12.23
N SER A 53 -6.23 5.06 -13.56
CA SER A 53 -6.19 6.34 -14.26
C SER A 53 -7.57 7.01 -14.36
N PHE A 54 -8.66 6.23 -14.26
CA PHE A 54 -10.02 6.74 -14.41
C PHE A 54 -10.40 7.66 -13.25
N MET A 55 -11.25 8.65 -13.50
CA MET A 55 -11.74 9.53 -12.44
C MET A 55 -12.82 8.82 -11.60
N PRO A 56 -13.02 9.17 -10.32
CA PRO A 56 -14.25 8.81 -9.62
C PRO A 56 -15.45 9.50 -10.29
N SER A 57 -16.62 8.88 -10.23
CA SER A 57 -17.81 9.40 -10.92
C SER A 57 -18.17 10.84 -10.54
N CYS A 58 -17.97 11.22 -9.27
CA CYS A 58 -18.20 12.58 -8.78
C CYS A 58 -17.29 13.66 -9.40
N TRP A 59 -16.21 13.28 -10.10
CA TRP A 59 -15.27 14.21 -10.73
C TRP A 59 -15.19 14.07 -12.25
N ALA A 60 -15.84 13.05 -12.82
CA ALA A 60 -15.78 12.71 -14.23
C ALA A 60 -16.90 13.39 -15.02
N GLY A 61 -16.71 13.53 -16.34
CA GLY A 61 -17.79 13.92 -17.26
C GLY A 61 -18.75 12.75 -17.59
N ASP A 62 -19.90 13.07 -18.18
CA ASP A 62 -20.99 12.11 -18.44
C ASP A 62 -20.60 10.91 -19.33
N ASP A 63 -19.58 11.06 -20.19
CA ASP A 63 -19.15 10.04 -21.18
C ASP A 63 -17.80 9.36 -20.83
N GLU A 64 -17.28 9.53 -19.61
CA GLU A 64 -15.99 8.96 -19.20
C GLU A 64 -16.14 7.60 -18.51
N GLU A 65 -15.11 6.75 -18.62
CA GLU A 65 -15.02 5.56 -17.77
C GLU A 65 -14.64 5.98 -16.33
N VAL A 66 -15.35 5.45 -15.33
CA VAL A 66 -15.31 5.97 -13.95
C VAL A 66 -15.05 4.90 -12.90
N ARG A 67 -14.71 5.36 -11.69
CA ARG A 67 -14.56 4.57 -10.47
C ARG A 67 -15.70 4.84 -9.49
N PRO A 68 -16.81 4.07 -9.55
CA PRO A 68 -17.97 4.30 -8.71
C PRO A 68 -17.70 4.04 -7.23
N ALA A 69 -16.90 3.03 -6.88
CA ALA A 69 -16.61 2.75 -5.49
C ALA A 69 -15.72 3.83 -4.87
N LEU A 70 -14.77 4.37 -5.62
CA LEU A 70 -14.01 5.53 -5.18
C LEU A 70 -14.90 6.76 -4.97
N SER A 71 -15.88 7.00 -5.85
CA SER A 71 -16.88 8.07 -5.68
C SER A 71 -17.66 7.91 -4.37
N ALA A 72 -18.15 6.70 -4.09
CA ALA A 72 -18.89 6.43 -2.85
C ALA A 72 -18.02 6.62 -1.59
N MET A 73 -16.71 6.30 -1.67
CA MET A 73 -15.76 6.58 -0.60
C MET A 73 -15.58 8.09 -0.38
N ILE A 74 -15.46 8.87 -1.47
CA ILE A 74 -15.34 10.33 -1.41
C ILE A 74 -16.58 10.93 -0.74
N GLU A 75 -17.78 10.48 -1.11
CA GLU A 75 -19.01 10.96 -0.47
C GLU A 75 -19.06 10.63 1.03
N ALA A 76 -18.59 9.44 1.44
CA ALA A 76 -18.53 9.09 2.86
C ALA A 76 -17.52 9.95 3.64
N ILE A 77 -16.42 10.36 2.98
CA ILE A 77 -15.47 11.33 3.54
C ILE A 77 -16.11 12.72 3.67
N GLU A 78 -16.80 13.18 2.63
CA GLU A 78 -17.47 14.48 2.63
C GLU A 78 -18.62 14.55 3.66
N ARG A 79 -19.26 13.42 3.96
CA ARG A 79 -20.24 13.27 5.05
C ARG A 79 -19.59 13.06 6.44
N GLU A 80 -18.26 13.09 6.53
CA GLU A 80 -17.48 12.85 7.75
C GLU A 80 -17.79 11.50 8.45
N GLU A 81 -18.27 10.52 7.68
CA GLU A 81 -18.61 9.17 8.20
C GLU A 81 -17.34 8.37 8.55
N VAL A 82 -16.22 8.73 7.93
CA VAL A 82 -14.91 8.10 8.06
C VAL A 82 -13.83 9.17 8.25
N SER A 83 -12.82 8.86 9.07
CA SER A 83 -11.65 9.73 9.28
C SER A 83 -10.34 9.12 8.82
N ARG A 84 -10.37 7.87 8.35
CA ARG A 84 -9.18 7.12 7.90
C ARG A 84 -9.52 6.31 6.66
N VAL A 85 -8.60 6.29 5.71
CA VAL A 85 -8.69 5.47 4.49
C VAL A 85 -7.59 4.43 4.53
N ILE A 86 -7.95 3.15 4.42
CA ILE A 86 -7.02 2.04 4.41
C ILE A 86 -6.96 1.48 2.99
N VAL A 87 -5.75 1.40 2.44
CA VAL A 87 -5.51 0.81 1.13
C VAL A 87 -4.30 -0.10 1.21
N ARG A 88 -4.27 -1.14 0.38
CA ARG A 88 -3.09 -2.03 0.36
C ARG A 88 -1.83 -1.28 -0.09
N ARG A 89 -1.96 -0.50 -1.18
CA ARG A 89 -0.89 0.29 -1.80
C ARG A 89 -1.47 1.58 -2.37
N MET A 90 -0.66 2.64 -2.40
CA MET A 90 -1.06 3.94 -2.92
C MET A 90 -1.54 3.90 -4.38
N GLU A 91 -0.94 3.06 -5.23
CA GLU A 91 -1.34 2.85 -6.62
C GLU A 91 -2.81 2.39 -6.79
N LYS A 92 -3.42 1.87 -5.72
CA LYS A 92 -4.83 1.47 -5.74
C LYS A 92 -5.73 2.70 -5.80
N LEU A 93 -5.41 3.76 -5.03
CA LEU A 93 -6.12 5.04 -5.03
C LEU A 93 -6.04 5.79 -6.37
N GLY A 94 -4.96 5.61 -7.12
CA GLY A 94 -4.81 6.24 -8.43
C GLY A 94 -3.43 6.00 -9.02
N THR A 95 -3.35 6.07 -10.34
CA THR A 95 -2.08 6.01 -11.09
C THR A 95 -1.79 7.27 -11.89
N SER A 96 -2.76 8.20 -12.00
CA SER A 96 -2.56 9.51 -12.60
C SER A 96 -2.31 10.57 -11.53
N SER A 97 -1.45 11.55 -11.83
CA SER A 97 -1.13 12.64 -10.92
C SER A 97 -2.36 13.47 -10.57
N ASP A 98 -3.25 13.72 -11.53
CA ASP A 98 -4.45 14.55 -11.32
C ASP A 98 -5.40 13.94 -10.29
N VAL A 99 -5.65 12.63 -10.39
CA VAL A 99 -6.44 11.89 -9.39
C VAL A 99 -5.81 11.99 -8.01
N LEU A 100 -4.50 11.75 -7.92
CA LEU A 100 -3.79 11.70 -6.65
C LEU A 100 -3.74 13.08 -5.98
N ILE A 101 -3.53 14.15 -6.74
CA ILE A 101 -3.53 15.53 -6.24
C ILE A 101 -4.91 15.92 -5.70
N ARG A 102 -5.98 15.62 -6.43
CA ARG A 102 -7.34 15.92 -5.95
C ARG A 102 -7.72 15.13 -4.71
N LEU A 103 -7.39 13.83 -4.66
CA LEU A 103 -7.58 13.01 -3.45
C LEU A 103 -6.79 13.57 -2.26
N LEU A 104 -5.58 14.06 -2.51
CA LEU A 104 -4.74 14.68 -1.50
C LEU A 104 -5.34 15.96 -0.92
N GLU A 105 -5.83 16.84 -1.78
CA GLU A 105 -6.52 18.06 -1.37
C GLU A 105 -7.77 17.75 -0.56
N LEU A 106 -8.57 16.78 -1.02
CA LEU A 106 -9.73 16.28 -0.30
C LEU A 106 -9.34 15.72 1.08
N PHE A 107 -8.34 14.84 1.15
CA PHE A 107 -7.92 14.25 2.42
C PHE A 107 -7.39 15.29 3.39
N LYS A 108 -6.67 16.30 2.90
CA LYS A 108 -6.22 17.42 3.71
C LYS A 108 -7.40 18.27 4.21
N GLN A 109 -8.39 18.53 3.35
CA GLN A 109 -9.58 19.31 3.71
C GLN A 109 -10.39 18.66 4.84
N TYR A 110 -10.52 17.33 4.82
CA TYR A 110 -11.33 16.56 5.77
C TYR A 110 -10.51 15.83 6.86
N ASP A 111 -9.23 16.17 7.06
CA ASP A 111 -8.29 15.53 8.01
C ASP A 111 -8.28 13.97 7.93
N ILE A 112 -8.38 13.46 6.70
CA ILE A 112 -8.30 12.02 6.42
C ILE A 112 -6.85 11.59 6.45
N LYS A 113 -6.53 10.56 7.26
CA LYS A 113 -5.23 9.89 7.19
C LYS A 113 -5.31 8.63 6.36
N VAL A 114 -4.30 8.43 5.52
CA VAL A 114 -4.18 7.24 4.68
C VAL A 114 -3.24 6.25 5.36
N ILE A 115 -3.68 4.99 5.43
CA ILE A 115 -2.94 3.88 6.03
C ILE A 115 -2.70 2.84 4.94
N THR A 116 -1.44 2.50 4.71
CA THR A 116 -1.00 1.63 3.62
C THR A 116 0.22 0.82 4.01
N GLU A 117 0.48 -0.27 3.27
CA GLU A 117 1.77 -0.98 3.36
C GLU A 117 2.91 -0.02 3.02
N THR A 118 3.94 0.02 3.88
CA THR A 118 5.21 0.67 3.57
C THR A 118 5.93 -0.15 2.51
N GLN A 119 6.16 0.42 1.33
CA GLN A 119 6.97 -0.28 0.33
C GLN A 119 8.45 -0.21 0.73
N THR A 120 9.04 -1.36 1.07
CA THR A 120 10.51 -1.55 1.04
C THR A 120 11.01 -1.75 -0.39
N ASN A 121 10.49 -0.97 -1.34
CA ASN A 121 11.10 -0.91 -2.67
C ASN A 121 12.08 0.24 -2.61
N ASN A 122 13.34 -0.03 -2.97
CA ASN A 122 14.37 0.99 -3.12
C ASN A 122 13.76 2.13 -3.97
N TYR A 123 13.48 3.27 -3.33
CA TYR A 123 12.90 4.46 -3.98
C TYR A 123 13.86 5.06 -5.03
N ASP A 124 15.08 4.52 -5.14
CA ASP A 124 16.14 4.90 -6.08
C ASP A 124 15.78 4.75 -7.58
N ALA A 125 14.58 4.28 -7.96
CA ALA A 125 14.24 4.02 -9.36
C ALA A 125 12.90 4.61 -9.88
N ASP A 126 12.01 5.15 -9.05
CA ASP A 126 10.74 5.73 -9.52
C ASP A 126 10.48 7.14 -8.94
N PRO A 127 10.75 8.21 -9.72
CA PRO A 127 10.51 9.61 -9.33
C PRO A 127 9.05 9.91 -8.93
N ARG A 128 8.07 9.09 -9.36
CA ARG A 128 6.65 9.28 -9.04
C ARG A 128 6.30 8.77 -7.64
N GLY A 129 6.95 7.70 -7.20
CA GLY A 129 6.83 7.16 -5.85
C GLY A 129 7.42 8.10 -4.80
N GLU A 130 8.57 8.73 -5.09
CA GLU A 130 9.19 9.76 -4.25
C GLU A 130 8.36 11.05 -4.18
N PHE A 131 7.76 11.47 -5.30
CA PHE A 131 6.89 12.65 -5.33
C PHE A 131 5.62 12.45 -4.50
N ALA A 132 4.95 11.30 -4.67
CA ALA A 132 3.79 10.94 -3.85
C ALA A 132 4.17 10.90 -2.37
N THR A 133 5.22 10.18 -1.98
CA THR A 133 5.64 10.06 -0.57
C THR A 133 6.14 11.37 0.06
N SER A 134 6.77 12.26 -0.70
CA SER A 134 7.23 13.56 -0.19
C SER A 134 6.09 14.55 0.07
N ILE A 135 5.04 14.54 -0.76
CA ILE A 135 3.82 15.37 -0.55
C ILE A 135 2.90 14.73 0.49
N LEU A 136 2.81 13.41 0.52
CA LEU A 136 1.91 12.66 1.40
C LEU A 136 2.45 12.45 2.83
N ARG A 137 3.72 12.78 3.10
CA ARG A 137 4.39 12.50 4.38
C ARG A 137 3.64 12.97 5.65
N PRO A 138 2.94 14.12 5.65
CA PRO A 138 2.16 14.56 6.81
C PRO A 138 0.85 13.77 7.02
N VAL A 139 0.35 13.11 5.97
CA VAL A 139 -1.00 12.52 5.91
C VAL A 139 -0.96 10.99 5.95
N ILE A 140 0.14 10.38 5.50
CA ILE A 140 0.33 8.93 5.55
C ILE A 140 0.88 8.50 6.91
N GLN A 141 0.19 7.55 7.53
CA GLN A 141 0.77 6.74 8.61
C GLN A 141 1.21 5.40 8.01
N PHE A 142 2.53 5.25 7.88
CA PHE A 142 3.15 4.00 7.43
C PHE A 142 3.17 3.00 8.58
N ASP A 143 2.80 1.74 8.30
CA ASP A 143 3.01 0.63 9.24
C ASP A 143 4.46 0.17 9.15
N THR A 144 5.27 0.56 10.13
CA THR A 144 6.70 0.27 10.20
C THR A 144 7.01 -1.08 10.85
N GLU A 145 6.08 -1.69 11.57
CA GLU A 145 6.32 -2.93 12.31
C GLU A 145 6.52 -4.13 11.36
N ALA A 146 5.72 -4.19 10.29
CA ALA A 146 5.89 -5.20 9.24
C ALA A 146 7.25 -5.07 8.52
N GLU A 147 7.81 -3.86 8.44
CA GLU A 147 9.16 -3.64 7.91
C GLU A 147 10.24 -4.09 8.87
N GLU A 148 10.11 -3.77 10.16
CA GLU A 148 11.07 -4.20 11.18
C GLU A 148 11.12 -5.72 11.25
N GLU A 149 9.96 -6.38 11.17
CA GLU A 149 9.87 -7.83 11.15
C GLU A 149 10.50 -8.42 9.87
N LYS A 150 10.23 -7.86 8.68
CA LYS A 150 10.89 -8.27 7.42
C LYS A 150 12.41 -8.05 7.47
N LYS A 151 12.87 -6.89 7.94
CA LYS A 151 14.30 -6.56 8.08
C LYS A 151 15.00 -7.51 9.06
N SER A 152 14.35 -7.85 10.17
CA SER A 152 14.88 -8.80 11.14
C SER A 152 15.05 -10.20 10.56
N LYS A 153 14.06 -10.70 9.80
CA LYS A 153 14.10 -12.00 9.12
C LYS A 153 15.21 -12.06 8.06
N ILE A 154 15.40 -10.99 7.29
CA ILE A 154 16.49 -10.90 6.30
C ILE A 154 17.86 -10.89 6.99
N LYS A 155 18.00 -10.13 8.08
CA LYS A 155 19.24 -10.07 8.86
C LYS A 155 19.60 -11.44 9.45
N ALA A 156 18.61 -12.17 9.98
CA ALA A 156 18.79 -13.52 10.49
C ALA A 156 19.29 -14.49 9.41
N LYS A 157 18.66 -14.51 8.23
CA LYS A 157 19.10 -15.34 7.09
C LYS A 157 20.52 -15.02 6.65
N LYS A 158 20.87 -13.74 6.54
CA LYS A 158 22.24 -13.33 6.15
C LYS A 158 23.27 -13.78 7.17
N LEU A 159 22.95 -13.71 8.47
CA LEU A 159 23.86 -14.16 9.53
C LEU A 159 24.10 -15.67 9.45
N GLU A 160 23.05 -16.46 9.28
CA GLU A 160 23.12 -17.91 9.12
C GLU A 160 23.97 -18.33 7.90
N GLU A 161 23.80 -17.64 6.76
CA GLU A 161 24.60 -17.87 5.56
C GLU A 161 26.09 -17.54 5.78
N LEU A 162 26.37 -16.47 6.53
CA LEU A 162 27.73 -16.03 6.85
C LEU A 162 28.44 -17.01 7.78
N GLU A 163 27.72 -17.57 8.75
CA GLU A 163 28.23 -18.64 9.62
C GLU A 163 28.54 -19.91 8.82
N ARG A 164 27.64 -20.31 7.90
CA ARG A 164 27.85 -21.45 7.02
C ARG A 164 29.08 -21.27 6.12
N LEU A 165 29.28 -20.07 5.57
CA LEU A 165 30.45 -19.73 4.76
C LEU A 165 31.74 -19.78 5.59
N LYS A 166 31.74 -19.21 6.80
CA LYS A 166 32.89 -19.28 7.72
C LYS A 166 33.28 -20.72 8.06
N ALA A 167 32.31 -21.58 8.36
CA ALA A 167 32.56 -23.00 8.62
C ALA A 167 33.18 -23.70 7.41
N LYS A 168 32.72 -23.36 6.19
CA LYS A 168 33.26 -23.92 4.95
C LYS A 168 34.70 -23.45 4.68
N VAL A 169 35.00 -22.17 4.91
CA VAL A 169 36.35 -21.61 4.77
C VAL A 169 37.31 -22.29 5.75
N ALA A 170 36.95 -22.39 7.03
CA ALA A 170 37.78 -23.04 8.04
C ALA A 170 38.10 -24.51 7.69
N ARG A 171 37.14 -25.23 7.11
CA ARG A 171 37.36 -26.60 6.63
C ARG A 171 38.34 -26.65 5.46
N LEU A 172 38.19 -25.75 4.49
CA LEU A 172 39.11 -25.68 3.34
C LEU A 172 40.52 -25.28 3.78
N GLU A 173 40.66 -24.37 4.74
CA GLU A 173 41.95 -23.99 5.32
C GLU A 173 42.63 -25.17 6.04
N ALA A 174 41.86 -25.99 6.77
CA ALA A 174 42.37 -27.21 7.38
C ALA A 174 42.82 -28.25 6.34
N GLU A 175 42.02 -28.48 5.30
CA GLU A 175 42.35 -29.40 4.19
C GLU A 175 43.62 -28.94 3.42
N ILE A 176 43.81 -27.63 3.25
CA ILE A 176 45.02 -27.06 2.62
C ILE A 176 46.25 -27.19 3.54
N SER A 177 46.07 -27.06 4.86
CA SER A 177 47.18 -27.15 5.82
C SER A 177 47.67 -28.59 6.05
N GLU A 178 46.88 -29.60 5.68
CA GLU A 178 47.24 -31.03 5.74
C GLU A 178 47.87 -31.56 4.44
N MET A 179 47.93 -30.75 3.37
CA MET A 179 48.61 -31.04 2.10
C MET A 179 50.04 -30.52 2.06
#